data_AF-A0A351CWH9-F1
#
_entry.id   AF-A0A351CWH9-F1
#
_cell.length_a   1.000
_cell.length_b   1.000
_cell.length_c   1.000
_cell.angle_alpha   90.00
_cell.angle_beta   90.00
_cell.angle_gamma   90.00
#
_symmetry.space_group_name_H-M   'P 1'
#
loop_
_entity.id
_entity.type
_entity.pdbx_description
1 polymer ?
#
loop_
_entity_poly.entity_id
_entity_poly.type
_entity_poly.pdbx_seq_one_letter_code
_entity_poly.pdbx_strand_id
1 'polypeptide(L)'
;MAMKTYIDQLKVEAEAANLRREEVKAKFQNADSRVLCDTPLTDQITALMASLPPAQRNRPWSMDELVVRLSGRYSAKPHAMNVGTALRQLGWVTRRDWSAEGAGRRVWRRYE
;
A
#
# COMPACT_ATOMS: atom_id res chain seq x y z
N MET A 1 -25.86 -25.75 -43.01
CA MET A 1 -24.58 -25.24 -42.47
C MET A 1 -24.74 -24.03 -41.54
N ALA A 2 -25.85 -23.28 -41.56
CA ALA A 2 -26.08 -22.11 -40.70
C ALA A 2 -26.23 -22.39 -39.18
N MET A 3 -26.66 -23.60 -38.81
CA MET A 3 -26.86 -23.95 -37.39
C MET A 3 -25.55 -24.24 -36.65
N LYS A 4 -24.49 -24.65 -37.37
CA LYS A 4 -23.17 -24.94 -36.80
C LYS A 4 -22.43 -23.64 -36.44
N THR A 5 -22.52 -22.65 -37.33
CA THR A 5 -21.97 -21.30 -37.11
C THR A 5 -22.63 -20.58 -35.94
N TYR A 6 -23.93 -20.77 -35.72
CA TYR A 6 -24.64 -20.18 -34.58
C TYR A 6 -24.19 -20.80 -33.24
N ILE A 7 -24.03 -22.12 -33.19
CA ILE A 7 -23.54 -22.81 -31.99
C ILE A 7 -22.10 -22.39 -31.67
N ASP A 8 -21.26 -22.22 -32.69
CA ASP A 8 -19.87 -21.78 -32.49
C ASP A 8 -19.81 -20.32 -31.99
N GLN A 9 -20.68 -19.43 -32.47
CA GLN A 9 -20.82 -18.07 -31.93
C GLN A 9 -21.22 -18.07 -30.46
N LEU A 10 -22.20 -18.90 -30.07
CA LEU A 10 -22.64 -19.02 -28.68
C LEU A 10 -21.53 -19.54 -27.75
N LYS A 11 -20.66 -20.45 -28.24
CA LYS A 11 -19.51 -20.93 -27.47
C LYS A 11 -18.48 -19.84 -27.24
N VAL A 12 -18.16 -19.06 -28.27
CA VAL A 12 -17.21 -17.93 -28.16
C VAL A 12 -17.73 -16.88 -27.17
N GLU A 13 -19.02 -16.55 -27.22
CA GLU A 13 -19.63 -15.62 -26.25
C GLU A 13 -19.60 -16.18 -24.81
N ALA A 14 -19.86 -17.48 -24.64
CA ALA A 14 -19.81 -18.11 -23.33
C ALA A 14 -18.39 -18.15 -22.76
N GLU A 15 -17.38 -18.42 -23.59
CA GLU A 15 -15.96 -18.37 -23.22
C GLU A 15 -15.54 -16.95 -22.84
N ALA A 16 -15.93 -15.94 -23.62
CA ALA A 16 -15.66 -14.54 -23.30
C ALA A 16 -16.34 -14.10 -21.98
N ALA A 17 -17.57 -14.57 -21.73
CA ALA A 17 -18.27 -14.31 -20.48
C ALA A 17 -17.61 -15.01 -19.28
N ASN A 18 -17.11 -16.24 -19.47
CA ASN A 18 -16.39 -16.98 -18.44
C ASN A 18 -15.04 -16.33 -18.11
N LEU A 19 -14.27 -15.91 -19.12
CA LEU A 19 -13.02 -15.16 -18.92
C LEU A 19 -13.25 -13.89 -18.10
N ARG A 20 -14.29 -13.09 -18.44
CA ARG A 20 -14.65 -11.90 -17.65
C ARG A 20 -15.02 -12.25 -16.22
N ARG A 21 -15.77 -13.33 -16.01
CA ARG A 21 -16.13 -13.81 -14.66
C ARG A 21 -14.90 -14.30 -13.89
N GLU A 22 -13.97 -14.98 -14.54
CA GLU A 22 -12.71 -15.43 -13.94
C GLU A 22 -11.79 -14.27 -13.61
N GLU A 23 -11.69 -13.23 -14.43
CA GLU A 23 -10.95 -12.01 -14.14
C GLU A 23 -11.55 -11.24 -12.95
N VAL A 24 -12.87 -11.09 -12.92
CA VAL A 24 -13.58 -10.49 -11.79
C VAL A 24 -13.37 -11.33 -10.54
N LYS A 25 -13.55 -12.66 -10.64
CA LYS A 25 -13.33 -13.59 -9.55
C LYS A 25 -11.88 -13.49 -9.06
N ALA A 26 -10.87 -13.56 -9.91
CA ALA A 26 -9.46 -13.42 -9.54
C ALA A 26 -9.15 -12.10 -8.80
N LYS A 27 -9.82 -10.99 -9.17
CA LYS A 27 -9.72 -9.71 -8.44
C LYS A 27 -10.35 -9.73 -7.05
N PHE A 28 -11.38 -10.55 -6.83
CA PHE A 28 -12.13 -10.63 -5.58
C PHE A 28 -11.89 -11.92 -4.76
N GLN A 29 -11.11 -12.87 -5.28
CA GLN A 29 -10.78 -14.11 -4.58
C GLN A 29 -9.74 -13.80 -3.50
N ASN A 30 -10.18 -13.94 -2.25
CA ASN A 30 -9.38 -13.85 -1.02
C ASN A 30 -9.24 -12.47 -0.39
N ALA A 31 -10.33 -11.70 -0.27
CA ALA A 31 -10.42 -10.76 0.84
C ALA A 31 -10.67 -11.56 2.14
N ASP A 32 -9.60 -12.03 2.78
CA ASP A 32 -9.69 -12.55 4.16
C ASP A 32 -10.32 -11.45 5.02
N SER A 33 -11.44 -11.75 5.68
CA SER A 33 -12.22 -10.75 6.44
C SER A 33 -11.44 -10.14 7.61
N ARG A 34 -10.30 -10.73 7.98
CA ARG A 34 -9.36 -10.18 8.97
C ARG A 34 -8.45 -9.09 8.41
N VAL A 35 -8.36 -8.95 7.09
CA VAL A 35 -7.53 -7.94 6.42
C VAL A 35 -8.27 -6.61 6.44
N LEU A 36 -7.78 -5.68 7.26
CA LEU A 36 -8.30 -4.31 7.36
C LEU A 36 -7.78 -3.40 6.25
N CYS A 37 -6.53 -3.63 5.82
CA CYS A 37 -5.90 -2.86 4.76
C CYS A 37 -4.95 -3.75 3.97
N ASP A 38 -5.24 -3.98 2.69
CA ASP A 38 -4.37 -4.80 1.83
C ASP A 38 -3.30 -3.98 1.10
N THR A 39 -3.32 -2.66 1.27
CA THR A 39 -2.33 -1.76 0.65
C THR A 39 -0.97 -1.92 1.34
N PRO A 40 0.11 -2.23 0.60
CA PRO A 40 1.46 -2.33 1.15
C PRO A 40 1.90 -1.05 1.87
N LEU A 41 2.68 -1.18 2.96
CA LEU A 41 3.15 -0.02 3.73
C LEU A 41 4.01 0.93 2.89
N THR A 42 4.77 0.42 1.92
CA THR A 42 5.56 1.24 0.97
C THR A 42 4.67 2.18 0.15
N ASP A 43 3.51 1.67 -0.29
CA ASP A 43 2.58 2.42 -1.13
C ASP A 43 1.81 3.43 -0.28
N GLN A 44 1.40 3.03 0.92
CA GLN A 44 0.80 3.95 1.89
C GLN A 44 1.74 5.11 2.25
N ILE A 45 3.03 4.84 2.52
CA ILE A 45 4.02 5.88 2.81
C ILE A 45 4.24 6.77 1.58
N THR A 46 4.32 6.20 0.38
CA THR A 46 4.50 6.98 -0.86
C THR A 46 3.31 7.90 -1.11
N ALA A 47 2.09 7.39 -0.96
CA ALA A 47 0.85 8.16 -1.08
C ALA A 47 0.77 9.27 -0.01
N LEU A 48 1.10 8.95 1.24
CA LEU A 48 1.18 9.94 2.33
C LEU A 48 2.16 11.06 1.98
N MET A 49 3.36 10.74 1.49
CA MET A 49 4.36 11.75 1.16
C MET A 49 4.03 12.55 -0.09
N ALA A 50 3.18 12.01 -0.97
CA ALA A 50 2.70 12.71 -2.17
C ALA A 50 1.54 13.68 -1.85
N SER A 51 0.73 13.40 -0.84
CA SER A 51 -0.40 14.26 -0.45
C SER A 51 0.04 15.49 0.36
N LEU A 52 1.26 15.49 0.92
CA LEU A 52 1.76 16.55 1.77
C LEU A 52 2.48 17.65 0.97
N PRO A 53 2.35 18.93 1.35
CA PRO A 53 3.15 20.01 0.78
C PRO A 53 4.66 19.79 1.00
N PRO A 54 5.54 20.30 0.11
CA PRO A 54 6.98 20.08 0.19
C PRO A 54 7.61 20.42 1.56
N ALA A 55 7.16 21.52 2.19
CA ALA A 55 7.62 21.92 3.52
C ALA A 55 7.32 20.88 4.62
N GLN A 56 6.15 20.22 4.54
CA GLN A 56 5.77 19.19 5.50
C GLN A 56 6.42 17.84 5.20
N ARG A 57 6.70 17.56 3.92
CA ARG A 57 7.36 16.33 3.49
C ARG A 57 8.83 16.27 3.90
N ASN A 58 9.57 17.38 3.74
CA ASN A 58 11.02 17.44 3.94
C ASN A 58 11.44 17.56 5.40
N ARG A 59 10.49 17.76 6.32
CA ARG A 59 10.78 17.80 7.74
C ARG A 59 11.13 16.41 8.29
N PRO A 60 11.71 16.31 9.50
CA PRO A 60 11.96 15.04 10.16
C PRO A 60 10.66 14.41 10.67
N TRP A 61 10.53 13.09 10.52
CA TRP A 61 9.35 12.32 10.96
C TRP A 61 9.69 11.43 12.14
N SER A 62 8.88 11.46 13.20
CA SER A 62 9.02 10.49 14.29
C SER A 62 8.33 9.16 13.94
N MET A 63 8.75 8.07 14.58
CA MET A 63 8.13 6.76 14.35
C MET A 63 6.66 6.76 14.81
N ASP A 64 6.38 7.30 15.99
CA ASP A 64 5.02 7.39 16.52
C ASP A 64 4.10 8.17 15.59
N GLU A 65 4.64 9.23 14.99
CA GLU A 65 3.91 10.06 14.05
C GLU A 65 3.52 9.31 12.77
N LEU A 66 4.41 8.47 12.25
CA LEU A 66 4.16 7.66 11.06
C LEU A 66 3.19 6.51 11.36
N VAL A 67 3.34 5.84 12.49
CA VAL A 67 2.47 4.73 12.90
C VAL A 67 1.02 5.17 13.05
N VAL A 68 0.76 6.41 13.50
CA VAL A 68 -0.60 6.95 13.62
C VAL A 68 -1.24 7.28 12.27
N ARG A 69 -0.45 7.59 11.24
CA ARG A 69 -0.95 7.96 9.90
C ARG A 69 -1.06 6.78 8.93
N LEU A 70 -0.58 5.60 9.31
CA LEU A 70 -0.57 4.41 8.48
C LEU A 70 -1.53 3.35 9.03
N SER A 71 -1.99 2.47 8.15
CA SER A 71 -2.89 1.37 8.50
C SER A 71 -2.17 0.03 8.46
N GLY A 72 -2.42 -0.80 9.48
CA GLY A 72 -1.90 -2.16 9.53
C GLY A 72 -2.76 -3.13 8.72
N ARG A 73 -2.16 -4.23 8.27
CA ARG A 73 -2.89 -5.25 7.49
C ARG A 73 -3.96 -5.98 8.29
N TYR A 74 -3.61 -6.38 9.51
CA TYR A 74 -4.48 -7.15 10.40
C TYR A 74 -4.83 -6.40 11.70
N SER A 75 -4.37 -5.16 11.84
CA SER A 75 -4.54 -4.33 13.03
C SER A 75 -4.74 -2.87 12.64
N ALA A 76 -5.43 -2.10 13.47
CA ALA A 76 -5.73 -0.69 13.17
C ALA A 76 -4.45 0.13 12.88
N LYS A 77 -3.35 -0.16 13.59
CA LYS A 77 -2.05 0.48 13.41
C LYS A 77 -1.00 -0.56 13.01
N PRO A 78 -0.06 -0.24 12.10
CA PRO A 78 1.03 -1.14 11.77
C PRO A 78 2.07 -1.18 12.88
N HIS A 79 2.78 -2.30 13.01
CA HIS A 79 3.89 -2.41 13.94
C HIS A 79 5.06 -1.51 13.50
N ALA A 80 5.67 -0.78 14.44
CA ALA A 80 6.75 0.17 14.17
C ALA A 80 7.94 -0.46 13.42
N MET A 81 8.25 -1.73 13.70
CA MET A 81 9.29 -2.47 12.98
C MET A 81 8.99 -2.58 11.47
N ASN A 82 7.73 -2.86 11.11
CA ASN A 82 7.33 -3.04 9.71
C ASN A 82 7.35 -1.69 8.96
N VAL A 83 6.93 -0.62 9.64
CA VAL A 83 7.04 0.76 9.14
C VAL A 83 8.51 1.10 8.90
N GLY A 84 9.39 0.80 9.86
CA GLY A 84 10.84 1.02 9.73
C GLY A 84 11.46 0.24 8.56
N THR A 85 11.05 -1.00 8.32
CA THR A 85 11.51 -1.79 7.17
C THR A 85 11.04 -1.18 5.85
N ALA A 86 9.76 -0.79 5.75
CA ALA A 86 9.23 -0.13 4.55
C ALA A 86 9.93 1.22 4.27
N LEU A 87 10.21 2.00 5.30
CA LEU A 87 10.96 3.26 5.17
C LEU A 87 12.36 3.04 4.60
N ARG A 88 13.09 2.02 5.09
CA ARG A 88 14.42 1.69 4.55
C ARG A 88 14.36 1.24 3.10
N GLN A 89 13.34 0.46 2.71
CA GLN A 89 13.12 0.07 1.32
C GLN A 89 12.88 1.29 0.41
N LEU A 90 12.23 2.34 0.93
CA LEU A 90 12.03 3.61 0.23
C LEU A 90 13.23 4.57 0.31
N GLY A 91 14.37 4.13 0.86
CA GLY A 91 15.60 4.94 0.95
C GLY A 91 15.61 5.97 2.09
N TRP A 92 14.70 5.88 3.06
CA TRP A 92 14.73 6.75 4.23
C TRP A 92 15.82 6.32 5.22
N VAL A 93 16.41 7.29 5.89
CA VAL A 93 17.46 7.08 6.88
C VAL A 93 17.01 7.54 8.26
N THR A 94 17.46 6.81 9.29
CA THR A 94 17.25 7.22 10.68
C THR A 94 18.42 8.09 11.14
N ARG A 95 18.12 9.27 11.69
CA ARG A 95 19.10 10.17 12.32
C ARG A 95 18.64 10.51 13.74
N ARG A 96 19.56 10.84 14.63
CA ARG A 96 19.21 11.44 15.92
C ARG A 96 19.10 12.94 15.76
N ASP A 97 18.04 13.51 16.30
CA ASP A 97 17.85 14.95 16.39
C ASP A 97 18.51 15.46 17.68
N TRP A 98 19.62 16.17 17.55
CA TRP A 98 20.38 16.74 18.66
C TRP A 98 19.97 18.18 18.99
N SER A 99 18.91 18.71 18.37
CA SER A 99 18.37 20.00 18.77
C SER A 99 17.83 19.95 20.21
N ALA A 100 17.75 21.12 20.85
CA ALA A 100 17.21 21.24 22.20
C ALA A 100 15.78 20.69 22.31
N GLU A 101 14.96 20.89 21.27
CA GLU A 101 13.59 20.35 21.18
C GLU A 101 13.58 18.84 20.88
N GLY A 102 14.51 18.37 20.05
CA GLY A 102 14.61 16.97 19.63
C GLY A 102 15.09 16.02 20.73
N ALA A 103 15.85 16.51 21.72
CA ALA A 103 16.30 15.76 22.89
C ALA A 103 16.96 14.39 22.57
N GLY A 104 17.65 14.27 21.44
CA GLY A 104 18.30 13.03 20.99
C GLY A 104 17.36 11.99 20.38
N ARG A 105 16.09 12.32 20.11
CA ARG A 105 15.10 11.39 19.53
C ARG A 105 15.53 10.93 18.14
N ARG A 106 15.17 9.68 17.82
CA ARG A 106 15.36 9.13 16.47
C ARG A 106 14.24 9.61 15.55
N VAL A 107 14.65 10.19 14.43
CA VAL A 107 13.77 10.71 13.39
C VAL A 107 14.16 10.12 12.04
N TRP A 108 13.18 9.97 11.17
CA TRP A 108 13.34 9.57 9.79
C TRP A 108 13.44 10.80 8.90
N ARG A 109 14.43 10.78 8.00
CA ARG A 109 14.58 11.78 6.95
C ARG A 109 14.77 11.08 5.61
N ARG A 110 14.22 11.67 4.55
CA ARG A 110 14.49 11.27 3.18
C ARG A 110 15.85 11.84 2.79
N TYR A 111 16.72 11.01 2.23
CA TYR A 111 17.94 11.52 1.60
C TYR A 111 17.51 12.34 0.36
N GLU A 112 18.05 13.55 0.20
CA GLU A 112 17.95 14.30 -1.05
C GLU A 112 18.84 13.67 -2.13
#